data_AF-A0A2P8AX58-F1
#
_entry.id   AF-A0A2P8AX58-F1
#
_cell.length_a   1.000
_cell.length_b   1.000
_cell.length_c   1.000
_cell.angle_alpha   90.00
_cell.angle_beta   90.00
_cell.angle_gamma   90.00
#
_symmetry.space_group_name_H-M   'P 1'
#
loop_
_entity.id
_entity.type
_entity.pdbx_description
1 polymer ?
#
loop_
_entity_poly.entity_id
_entity_poly.type
_entity_poly.pdbx_seq_one_letter_code
_entity_poly.pdbx_strand_id
1 'polypeptide(L)'
;MPVDVLRHRLDLPDRALVEALLRPPLRLRAGRVTAAPGDALPEPVARAVARVRAEYGDRPFQAPEAHRLADLGLGPREIGAAVRAGALLRLADNVVLLPGALDDAVRVLAGLPQPFTLSAARQALDTTRRVAVPLLELLDRRGATRRLPDDAREVVLPPG
;
A
#
# COMPACT_ATOMS: atom_id res chain seq x y z
N MET A 1 -11.74 13.07 7.04
CA MET A 1 -12.81 14.07 7.23
C MET A 1 -12.41 15.37 6.56
N PRO A 2 -13.27 16.09 5.81
CA PRO A 2 -12.93 17.41 5.25
C PRO A 2 -12.48 18.38 6.35
N VAL A 3 -11.47 19.20 6.08
CA VAL A 3 -10.94 20.16 7.06
C VAL A 3 -12.02 21.15 7.52
N ASP A 4 -12.94 21.58 6.64
CA ASP A 4 -14.05 22.47 7.01
C ASP A 4 -15.06 21.83 7.95
N VAL A 5 -15.37 20.54 7.76
CA VAL A 5 -16.27 19.82 8.64
C VAL A 5 -15.66 19.73 10.04
N LEU A 6 -14.35 19.52 10.13
CA LEU A 6 -13.64 19.49 11.40
C LEU A 6 -13.56 20.88 12.04
N ARG A 7 -13.29 21.92 11.24
CA ARG A 7 -13.30 23.33 11.68
C ARG A 7 -14.63 23.68 12.36
N HIS A 8 -15.75 23.39 11.71
CA HIS A 8 -17.08 23.65 12.27
C HIS A 8 -17.36 22.84 13.55
N ARG A 9 -16.93 21.58 13.61
CA ARG A 9 -17.15 20.74 14.80
C ARG A 9 -16.31 21.15 16.00
N LEU A 10 -15.14 21.75 15.76
CA LEU A 10 -14.24 22.26 16.78
C LEU A 10 -14.47 23.74 17.09
N ASP A 11 -15.46 24.36 16.45
CA ASP A 11 -15.79 25.79 16.56
C ASP A 11 -14.59 26.71 16.30
N LEU A 12 -13.77 26.35 15.30
CA LEU A 12 -12.57 27.09 14.94
C LEU A 12 -12.88 28.14 13.85
N PRO A 13 -12.32 29.35 13.94
CA PRO A 13 -12.59 30.40 12.97
C PRO A 13 -11.88 30.16 11.61
N ASP A 14 -10.76 29.43 11.60
CA ASP A 14 -9.94 29.23 10.39
C ASP A 14 -9.48 27.77 10.24
N ARG A 15 -9.33 27.32 8.98
CA ARG A 15 -8.68 26.05 8.61
C ARG A 15 -7.23 26.00 9.10
N ALA A 16 -6.51 27.13 9.07
CA ALA A 16 -5.13 27.20 9.55
C ALA A 16 -4.99 26.75 11.02
N LEU A 17 -6.01 27.01 11.85
CA LEU A 17 -6.04 26.54 13.24
C LEU A 17 -6.27 25.04 13.34
N VAL A 18 -7.12 24.46 12.48
CA VAL A 18 -7.27 23.00 12.39
C VAL A 18 -5.93 22.37 12.02
N GLU A 19 -5.23 22.93 11.03
CA GLU A 19 -3.91 22.47 10.58
C GLU A 19 -2.86 22.55 11.69
N ALA A 20 -2.83 23.65 12.45
CA ALA A 20 -1.93 23.82 13.58
C ALA A 20 -2.19 22.83 14.74
N LEU A 21 -3.44 22.36 14.87
CA LEU A 21 -3.82 21.35 15.87
C LEU A 21 -3.54 19.92 15.41
N LEU A 22 -3.26 19.70 14.12
CA LEU A 22 -2.91 18.37 13.64
C LEU A 22 -1.57 17.94 14.27
N ARG A 23 -1.67 16.94 15.13
CA ARG A 23 -0.51 16.19 15.62
C ARG A 23 -0.58 14.78 15.06
N PRO A 24 0.57 14.12 14.86
CA PRO A 24 0.60 12.68 14.65
C PRO A 24 -0.32 12.00 15.68
N PRO A 25 -1.23 11.13 15.24
CA PRO A 25 -1.27 10.49 13.92
C PRO A 25 -1.94 11.25 12.77
N LEU A 26 -2.59 12.38 13.03
CA LEU A 26 -3.43 13.07 12.06
C LEU A 26 -2.58 13.87 11.05
N ARG A 27 -2.97 13.80 9.78
CA ARG A 27 -2.33 14.50 8.65
C ARG A 27 -3.38 15.11 7.73
N LEU A 28 -3.03 16.19 7.05
CA LEU A 28 -3.84 16.77 5.98
C LEU A 28 -3.42 16.18 4.62
N ARG A 29 -4.36 15.59 3.87
CA ARG A 29 -4.19 15.19 2.46
C ARG A 29 -5.36 15.70 1.62
N ALA A 30 -5.07 16.46 0.56
CA ALA A 30 -6.07 17.00 -0.38
C ALA A 30 -7.28 17.66 0.33
N GLY A 31 -7.02 18.54 1.32
CA GLY A 31 -8.07 19.24 2.07
C GLY A 31 -8.85 18.38 3.07
N ARG A 32 -8.38 17.15 3.35
CA ARG A 32 -9.00 16.22 4.29
C ARG A 32 -8.03 15.83 5.39
N VAL A 33 -8.50 15.86 6.63
CA VAL A 33 -7.80 15.30 7.78
C VAL A 33 -8.00 13.79 7.80
N THR A 34 -6.89 13.07 7.77
CA THR A 34 -6.83 11.60 7.84
C THR A 34 -5.84 11.20 8.93
N ALA A 35 -6.12 10.14 9.69
CA ALA A 35 -5.06 9.48 10.44
C ALA A 35 -4.05 8.86 9.46
N ALA A 36 -2.76 8.80 9.80
CA ALA A 36 -1.81 8.12 8.96
C ALA A 36 -2.17 6.62 8.90
N PRO A 37 -1.79 5.93 7.82
CA PRO A 37 -2.12 4.52 7.67
C PRO A 37 -1.54 3.72 8.85
N GLY A 38 -2.42 3.07 9.61
CA GLY A 38 -2.06 2.28 10.79
C GLY A 38 -2.33 2.90 12.15
N ASP A 39 -2.67 4.18 12.23
CA ASP A 39 -2.83 4.87 13.53
C ASP A 39 -4.19 4.60 14.23
N ALA A 40 -5.15 4.00 13.52
CA ALA A 40 -6.39 3.50 14.11
C ALA A 40 -6.30 2.01 14.49
N LEU A 41 -5.10 1.40 14.40
CA LEU A 41 -4.92 -0.01 14.73
C LEU A 41 -4.84 -0.22 16.23
N PRO A 42 -5.37 -1.36 16.73
CA PRO A 42 -5.03 -1.82 18.06
C PRO A 42 -3.51 -1.90 18.22
N GLU A 43 -3.00 -1.43 19.35
CA GLU A 43 -1.57 -1.34 19.67
C GLU A 43 -0.76 -2.61 19.33
N PRO A 44 -1.24 -3.85 19.60
CA PRO A 44 -0.54 -5.07 19.18
C PRO A 44 -0.36 -5.19 17.66
N VAL A 45 -1.39 -4.81 16.88
CA VAL A 45 -1.37 -4.86 15.41
C VAL A 45 -0.46 -3.76 14.86
N ALA A 46 -0.50 -2.56 15.46
CA ALA A 46 0.38 -1.46 15.08
C ALA A 46 1.86 -1.84 15.23
N ARG A 47 2.24 -2.44 16.37
CA ARG A 47 3.61 -2.93 16.60
C ARG A 47 4.02 -4.02 15.60
N ALA A 48 3.13 -4.96 15.32
CA ALA A 48 3.41 -6.02 14.35
C ALA A 48 3.62 -5.46 12.94
N VAL A 49 2.80 -4.51 12.51
CA VAL A 49 2.96 -3.81 11.22
C VAL A 49 4.26 -2.99 11.19
N ALA A 50 4.61 -2.32 12.29
CA ALA A 50 5.88 -1.60 12.40
C ALA A 50 7.08 -2.55 12.23
N ARG A 51 6.99 -3.76 12.78
CA ARG A 51 8.03 -4.79 12.61
C ARG A 51 8.12 -5.29 11.17
N VAL A 52 6.99 -5.54 10.51
CA VAL A 52 6.97 -5.85 9.06
C VAL A 52 7.60 -4.72 8.25
N ARG A 53 7.29 -3.46 8.56
CA ARG A 53 7.89 -2.30 7.88
C ARG A 53 9.40 -2.25 8.07
N ALA A 54 9.90 -2.54 9.27
CA ALA A 54 11.33 -2.56 9.54
C ALA A 54 12.05 -3.71 8.82
N GLU A 55 11.41 -4.87 8.68
CA GLU A 55 12.02 -6.04 8.04
C GLU A 55 11.96 -6.00 6.50
N TYR A 56 10.90 -5.43 5.93
CA TYR A 56 10.61 -5.49 4.49
C TYR A 56 10.61 -4.12 3.79
N GLY A 57 10.90 -3.04 4.52
CA GLY A 57 10.88 -1.68 3.98
C GLY A 57 11.83 -1.48 2.79
N ASP A 58 13.00 -2.11 2.83
CA ASP A 58 14.00 -2.03 1.75
C ASP A 58 13.73 -3.03 0.60
N ARG A 59 12.74 -3.93 0.78
CA ARG A 59 12.39 -4.98 -0.18
C ARG A 59 10.86 -5.06 -0.36
N PRO A 60 10.24 -4.00 -0.92
CA PRO A 60 8.79 -3.81 -0.88
C PRO A 60 7.99 -4.88 -1.63
N PHE A 61 8.62 -5.65 -2.51
CA PHE A 61 8.01 -6.74 -3.28
C PHE A 61 8.27 -8.13 -2.71
N GLN A 62 9.05 -8.24 -1.62
CA GLN A 62 9.21 -9.49 -0.89
C GLN A 62 8.08 -9.58 0.14
N ALA A 63 7.07 -10.40 -0.15
CA ALA A 63 5.94 -10.59 0.75
C ALA A 63 6.32 -11.52 1.91
N PRO A 64 6.06 -11.14 3.17
CA PRO A 64 6.24 -12.02 4.32
C PRO A 64 5.48 -13.35 4.13
N GLU A 65 6.04 -14.43 4.66
CA GLU A 65 5.34 -15.70 4.69
C GLU A 65 4.24 -15.72 5.77
N ALA A 66 3.25 -16.59 5.59
CA ALA A 66 2.13 -16.71 6.52
C ALA A 66 2.59 -17.08 7.94
N HIS A 67 3.58 -17.97 8.07
CA HIS A 67 4.14 -18.33 9.39
C HIS A 67 4.79 -17.12 10.06
N ARG A 68 5.54 -16.31 9.30
CA ARG A 68 6.20 -15.11 9.82
C ARG A 68 5.19 -14.06 10.29
N LEU A 69 4.09 -13.89 9.56
CA LEU A 69 2.99 -13.01 9.98
C LEU A 69 2.34 -13.53 11.27
N ALA A 70 2.11 -14.85 11.37
CA ALA A 70 1.56 -15.47 12.56
C ALA A 70 2.48 -15.29 13.79
N ASP A 71 3.80 -15.42 13.63
CA ASP A 71 4.79 -15.18 14.70
C ASP A 71 4.76 -13.74 15.21
N LEU A 72 4.42 -12.79 14.34
CA LEU A 72 4.23 -11.38 14.70
C LEU A 72 2.84 -11.09 15.28
N GLY A 73 1.98 -12.10 15.42
CA GLY A 73 0.60 -11.95 15.89
C GLY A 73 -0.36 -11.41 14.84
N LEU A 74 0.00 -11.44 13.55
CA LEU A 74 -0.84 -11.00 12.44
C LEU A 74 -1.64 -12.18 11.87
N GLY A 75 -2.76 -12.50 12.52
CA GLY A 75 -3.76 -13.43 11.99
C GLY A 75 -4.65 -12.81 10.90
N PRO A 76 -5.61 -13.58 10.35
CA PRO A 76 -6.51 -13.08 9.30
C PRO A 76 -7.33 -11.85 9.69
N ARG A 77 -7.72 -11.75 10.96
CA ARG A 77 -8.49 -10.61 11.50
C ARG A 77 -7.63 -9.36 11.60
N GLU A 78 -6.41 -9.50 12.11
CA GLU A 78 -5.43 -8.43 12.30
C GLU A 78 -4.93 -7.91 10.95
N ILE A 79 -4.65 -8.80 9.99
CA ILE A 79 -4.34 -8.45 8.61
C ILE A 79 -5.51 -7.66 8.00
N GLY A 80 -6.74 -8.14 8.17
CA GLY A 80 -7.93 -7.43 7.68
C GLY A 80 -8.06 -6.03 8.27
N ALA A 81 -7.78 -5.85 9.56
CA ALA A 81 -7.76 -4.54 10.21
C ALA A 81 -6.66 -3.63 9.66
N ALA A 82 -5.43 -4.15 9.51
CA ALA A 82 -4.29 -3.43 8.93
C ALA A 82 -4.56 -3.00 7.49
N VAL A 83 -5.19 -3.85 6.67
CA VAL A 83 -5.57 -3.53 5.30
C VAL A 83 -6.65 -2.43 5.26
N ARG A 84 -7.69 -2.53 6.10
CA ARG A 84 -8.72 -1.47 6.19
C ARG A 84 -8.14 -0.13 6.67
N ALA A 85 -7.15 -0.17 7.54
CA ALA A 85 -6.43 1.00 8.01
C ALA A 85 -5.38 1.52 6.99
N GLY A 86 -5.22 0.87 5.84
CA GLY A 86 -4.22 1.22 4.82
C GLY A 86 -2.77 0.94 5.23
N ALA A 87 -2.55 0.24 6.35
CA ALA A 87 -1.24 -0.03 6.91
C ALA A 87 -0.52 -1.21 6.22
N LEU A 88 -1.30 -2.07 5.55
CA LEU A 88 -0.84 -3.15 4.68
C LEU A 88 -1.69 -3.15 3.39
N LEU A 89 -1.12 -3.68 2.32
CA LEU A 89 -1.82 -3.95 1.07
C LEU A 89 -1.98 -5.47 0.92
N ARG A 90 -3.21 -5.95 0.70
CA ARG A 90 -3.45 -7.36 0.35
C ARG A 90 -3.55 -7.49 -1.17
N LEU A 91 -2.69 -8.34 -1.77
CA LEU A 91 -2.72 -8.68 -3.19
C LEU A 91 -3.64 -9.88 -3.47
N ALA A 92 -3.54 -10.91 -2.62
CA ALA A 92 -4.31 -12.15 -2.65
C ALA A 92 -4.46 -12.69 -1.21
N ASP A 93 -5.20 -13.78 -1.01
CA ASP A 93 -5.59 -14.27 0.34
C ASP A 93 -4.42 -14.43 1.32
N ASN A 94 -3.23 -14.79 0.83
CA ASN A 94 -2.01 -14.98 1.61
C ASN A 94 -0.81 -14.10 1.18
N VAL A 95 -1.05 -13.05 0.38
CA VAL A 95 0.02 -12.15 -0.09
C VAL A 95 -0.27 -10.74 0.41
N VAL A 96 0.54 -10.27 1.34
CA VAL A 96 0.50 -8.90 1.85
C VAL A 96 1.81 -8.18 1.53
N LEU A 97 1.71 -6.91 1.16
CA LEU A 97 2.83 -6.00 0.94
C LEU A 97 2.65 -4.73 1.78
N LEU A 98 3.69 -3.92 1.83
CA LEU A 98 3.62 -2.60 2.44
C LEU A 98 2.81 -1.62 1.55
N PRO A 99 2.18 -0.60 2.15
CA PRO A 99 1.52 0.46 1.38
C PRO A 99 2.53 1.18 0.49
N GLY A 100 2.09 1.58 -0.71
CA GLY A 100 2.97 2.19 -1.73
C GLY A 100 3.55 1.19 -2.74
N ALA A 101 3.50 -0.11 -2.45
CA ALA A 101 4.08 -1.14 -3.33
C ALA A 101 3.52 -1.14 -4.76
N LEU A 102 2.30 -0.67 -5.00
CA LEU A 102 1.75 -0.57 -6.35
C LEU A 102 2.42 0.54 -7.15
N ASP A 103 2.55 1.72 -6.56
CA ASP A 103 3.17 2.88 -7.21
C ASP A 103 4.66 2.62 -7.45
N ASP A 104 5.31 1.97 -6.50
CA ASP A 104 6.69 1.51 -6.64
C ASP A 104 6.83 0.46 -7.75
N ALA A 105 5.91 -0.50 -7.84
CA ALA A 105 5.91 -1.50 -8.90
C ALA A 105 5.78 -0.85 -10.28
N VAL A 106 4.83 0.08 -10.45
CA VAL A 106 4.67 0.81 -11.72
C VAL A 106 5.95 1.55 -12.09
N ARG A 107 6.61 2.21 -11.14
CA ARG A 107 7.87 2.93 -11.36
C ARG A 107 8.98 2.01 -11.86
N VAL A 108 9.12 0.83 -11.25
CA VAL A 108 10.12 -0.18 -11.67
C VAL A 108 9.77 -0.76 -13.04
N LEU A 109 8.50 -1.15 -13.25
CA LEU A 109 8.05 -1.77 -14.50
C LEU A 109 8.10 -0.80 -15.69
N ALA A 110 7.91 0.49 -15.48
CA ALA A 110 8.05 1.51 -16.51
C ALA A 110 9.51 1.65 -17.01
N GLY A 111 10.49 1.22 -16.22
CA GLY A 111 11.90 1.19 -16.61
C GLY A 111 12.30 -0.02 -17.46
N LEU A 112 11.40 -1.00 -17.66
CA LEU A 112 11.65 -2.15 -18.50
C LEU A 112 11.40 -1.85 -19.99
N PRO A 113 12.07 -2.57 -20.92
CA PRO A 113 11.64 -2.63 -22.31
C PRO A 113 10.18 -3.07 -22.41
N GLN A 114 9.37 -2.33 -23.17
CA GLN A 114 7.94 -2.59 -23.34
C GLN A 114 7.69 -3.26 -24.70
N PRO A 115 6.78 -4.26 -24.79
CA PRO A 115 6.13 -4.92 -23.66
C PRO A 115 7.12 -5.86 -22.93
N PHE A 116 6.88 -6.08 -21.64
CA PHE A 116 7.67 -6.98 -20.80
C PHE A 116 6.93 -8.29 -20.50
N THR A 117 7.70 -9.36 -20.29
CA THR A 117 7.19 -10.67 -19.88
C THR A 117 7.02 -10.76 -18.36
N LEU A 118 6.25 -11.74 -17.88
CA LEU A 118 6.17 -12.04 -16.45
C LEU A 118 7.54 -12.35 -15.84
N SER A 119 8.45 -13.01 -16.58
CA SER A 119 9.79 -13.32 -16.08
C SER A 119 10.64 -12.05 -15.91
N ALA A 120 10.57 -11.11 -16.87
CA ALA A 120 11.25 -9.82 -16.78
C ALA A 120 10.72 -8.98 -15.61
N ALA A 121 9.40 -8.90 -15.44
CA ALA A 121 8.78 -8.22 -14.30
C ALA A 121 9.23 -8.82 -12.96
N ARG A 122 9.25 -10.15 -12.85
CA ARG A 122 9.68 -10.85 -11.64
C ARG A 122 11.14 -10.56 -11.27
N GLN A 123 12.01 -10.53 -12.28
CA GLN A 123 13.43 -10.21 -12.10
C GLN A 123 13.63 -8.76 -11.67
N ALA A 124 12.96 -7.82 -12.34
CA ALA A 124 13.09 -6.39 -12.03
C ALA A 124 12.55 -6.02 -10.64
N LEU A 125 11.48 -6.67 -10.21
CA LEU A 125 10.88 -6.47 -8.90
C LEU A 125 11.55 -7.31 -7.79
N ASP A 126 12.60 -8.08 -8.09
CA ASP A 126 13.24 -9.03 -7.17
C ASP A 126 12.23 -9.84 -6.33
N THR A 127 11.29 -10.49 -7.02
CA THR A 127 10.18 -11.18 -6.36
C THR A 127 9.93 -12.57 -6.92
N THR A 128 8.89 -13.22 -6.42
CA THR A 128 8.48 -14.57 -6.82
C THR A 128 7.22 -14.53 -7.67
N ARG A 129 6.92 -15.61 -8.39
CA ARG A 129 5.66 -15.72 -9.16
C ARG A 129 4.42 -15.56 -8.28
N ARG A 130 4.47 -16.07 -7.04
CA ARG A 130 3.41 -15.94 -6.03
C ARG A 130 3.00 -14.49 -5.77
N VAL A 131 3.95 -13.55 -5.89
CA VAL A 131 3.71 -12.12 -5.67
C VAL A 131 3.52 -11.39 -7.00
N ALA A 132 4.36 -11.65 -8.00
CA ALA A 132 4.33 -10.96 -9.29
C ALA A 132 3.00 -11.12 -10.03
N VAL A 133 2.42 -12.33 -10.03
CA VAL A 133 1.15 -12.58 -10.74
C VAL A 133 0.00 -11.75 -10.14
N PRO A 134 -0.35 -11.86 -8.84
CA PRO A 134 -1.45 -11.08 -8.29
C PRO A 134 -1.15 -9.58 -8.26
N LEU A 135 0.12 -9.17 -8.18
CA LEU A 135 0.52 -7.77 -8.33
C LEU A 135 0.18 -7.23 -9.72
N LEU A 136 0.63 -7.91 -10.78
CA LEU A 136 0.36 -7.51 -12.16
C LEU A 136 -1.13 -7.55 -12.51
N GLU A 137 -1.85 -8.58 -12.09
CA GLU A 137 -3.31 -8.63 -12.27
C GLU A 137 -4.02 -7.46 -11.58
N LEU A 138 -3.52 -7.04 -10.42
CA LEU A 138 -4.08 -5.91 -9.71
C LEU A 138 -3.74 -4.57 -10.38
N LEU A 139 -2.56 -4.46 -10.98
CA LEU A 139 -2.17 -3.31 -11.82
C LEU A 139 -3.00 -3.26 -13.11
N ASP A 140 -3.27 -4.42 -13.73
CA ASP A 140 -4.13 -4.56 -14.90
C ASP A 140 -5.56 -4.07 -14.57
N ARG A 141 -6.13 -4.52 -13.44
CA ARG A 141 -7.45 -4.07 -12.96
C ARG A 141 -7.50 -2.57 -12.63
N ARG A 142 -6.37 -1.97 -12.24
CA ARG A 142 -6.25 -0.53 -11.97
C ARG A 142 -5.96 0.29 -13.21
N GLY A 143 -5.77 -0.33 -14.37
CA GLY A 143 -5.40 0.35 -15.61
C GLY A 143 -3.97 0.89 -15.63
N ALA A 144 -3.13 0.50 -14.67
CA ALA A 144 -1.72 0.91 -14.62
C ALA A 144 -0.87 0.08 -15.59
N THR A 145 -1.25 -1.18 -15.82
CA THR A 145 -0.67 -2.05 -16.84
C THR A 145 -1.77 -2.60 -17.75
N ARG A 146 -1.38 -3.10 -18.92
CA ARG A 146 -2.27 -3.79 -19.86
C ARG A 146 -1.63 -5.09 -20.32
N ARG A 147 -2.37 -6.20 -20.20
CA ARG A 147 -2.00 -7.50 -20.77
C ARG A 147 -2.34 -7.56 -22.25
N LEU A 148 -1.38 -8.00 -23.06
CA LEU A 148 -1.47 -8.19 -24.50
C LEU A 148 -1.86 -9.64 -24.84
N PRO A 149 -2.25 -9.95 -26.10
CA PRO A 149 -2.68 -11.29 -26.50
C PRO A 149 -1.63 -12.40 -26.33
N ASP A 150 -0.34 -12.04 -26.28
CA ASP A 150 0.81 -12.95 -26.11
C ASP A 150 1.25 -13.10 -24.63
N ASP A 151 0.41 -12.65 -23.69
CA ASP A 151 0.69 -12.59 -22.24
C ASP A 151 1.77 -11.61 -21.80
N ALA A 152 2.39 -10.90 -22.73
CA ALA A 152 3.23 -9.76 -22.41
C ALA A 152 2.37 -8.61 -21.83
N ARG A 153 3.03 -7.69 -21.13
CA ARG A 153 2.38 -6.54 -20.52
C ARG A 153 3.11 -5.27 -20.86
N GLU A 154 2.38 -4.18 -20.86
CA GLU A 154 2.95 -2.84 -20.94
C GLU A 154 2.38 -1.92 -19.88
N VAL A 155 3.15 -0.92 -19.48
CA VAL A 155 2.67 0.17 -18.61
C VAL A 155 1.88 1.17 -19.46
N VAL A 156 0.67 1.54 -19.02
CA VAL A 156 -0.25 2.37 -19.82
C VAL A 156 -0.15 3.86 -19.46
N LEU A 157 -0.01 4.22 -18.18
CA LEU A 157 0.52 5.45 -17.56
C LEU A 157 0.09 5.47 -16.06
N PRO A 158 0.76 6.25 -15.16
CA PRO A 158 0.56 6.14 -13.72
C PRO A 158 -0.73 6.86 -13.25
N PRO A 159 -1.37 6.42 -12.14
CA PRO A 159 -2.22 7.34 -11.40
C PRO A 159 -1.37 8.55 -10.99
N GLY A 160 -1.85 9.76 -11.31
CA GLY A 160 -1.18 11.02 -10.99
C GLY A 160 -1.06 11.30 -9.50
#